data_AF-A0A3D4WLD3-F1
#
_entry.id   AF-A0A3D4WLD3-F1
#
_cell.length_a   1.000
_cell.length_b   1.000
_cell.length_c   1.000
_cell.angle_alpha   90.00
_cell.angle_beta   90.00
_cell.angle_gamma   90.00
#
_symmetry.space_group_name_H-M   'P 1'
#
loop_
_entity.id
_entity.type
_entity.pdbx_description
1 polymer ?
#
loop_
_entity_poly.entity_id
_entity_poly.type
_entity_poly.pdbx_seq_one_letter_code
_entity_poly.pdbx_strand_id
1 'polypeptide(L)'
;MGSVVKKSISVPEHVWLEAEATAAEENTTVSALIAEAIENLMIVRRGLRAVRAWEREHGAFTAEELAQVEAELSAIEKEAEQ
;
A
#
# COMPACT_ATOMS: atom_id res chain seq x y z
N MET A 1 3.25 -4.84 -23.63
CA MET A 1 4.13 -4.07 -22.72
C MET A 1 3.59 -2.66 -22.63
N GLY A 2 3.22 -2.19 -21.44
CA GLY A 2 2.80 -0.80 -21.25
C GLY A 2 3.95 0.16 -21.55
N SER A 3 3.65 1.36 -22.03
CA SER A 3 4.67 2.39 -22.26
C SER A 3 5.16 2.97 -20.93
N VAL A 4 6.47 3.04 -20.73
CA VAL A 4 7.07 3.73 -19.58
C VAL A 4 7.27 5.21 -19.91
N VAL A 5 6.97 6.10 -18.96
CA VAL A 5 7.20 7.55 -19.09
C VAL A 5 8.24 7.99 -18.07
N LYS A 6 9.35 8.56 -18.53
CA LYS A 6 10.37 9.14 -17.64
C LYS A 6 9.82 10.39 -16.97
N LYS A 7 9.94 10.46 -15.65
CA LYS A 7 9.60 11.64 -14.83
C LYS A 7 10.81 12.02 -13.98
N SER A 8 11.01 13.33 -13.78
CA SER A 8 11.98 13.85 -12.83
C SER A 8 11.24 14.26 -11.57
N ILE A 9 11.76 13.85 -10.42
CA ILE A 9 11.20 14.13 -9.09
C ILE A 9 12.35 14.52 -8.17
N SER A 10 12.07 15.40 -7.21
CA SER A 10 12.99 15.67 -6.10
C SER A 10 12.63 14.75 -4.94
N VAL A 11 13.62 14.07 -4.39
CA VAL A 11 13.47 13.13 -3.28
C VAL A 11 14.46 13.55 -2.18
N PRO A 12 14.08 13.52 -0.89
CA PRO A 12 15.03 13.75 0.20
C PRO A 12 16.20 12.76 0.12
N GLU A 13 17.42 13.24 0.36
CA GLU A 13 18.64 12.43 0.25
C GLU A 13 18.57 11.14 1.08
N HIS A 14 18.13 11.23 2.33
CA HIS A 14 18.00 10.06 3.21
C HIS A 14 17.04 8.99 2.64
N VAL A 15 15.94 9.41 2.01
CA VAL A 15 14.99 8.48 1.37
C VAL A 15 15.62 7.82 0.14
N TRP A 16 16.42 8.57 -0.62
CA TRP A 16 17.10 8.01 -1.79
C TRP A 16 18.14 6.96 -1.38
N LEU A 17 18.93 7.24 -0.34
CA LEU A 17 19.92 6.30 0.21
C LEU A 17 19.27 5.01 0.72
N GLU A 18 18.13 5.13 1.40
CA GLU A 18 17.35 3.96 1.86
C GLU A 18 16.82 3.15 0.67
N ALA A 19 16.26 3.82 -0.34
CA ALA A 19 15.78 3.15 -1.55
C ALA A 19 16.89 2.42 -2.32
N GLU A 20 18.11 2.97 -2.37
CA GLU A 20 19.28 2.30 -2.96
C GLU A 20 19.66 1.04 -2.18
N ALA A 21 19.67 1.11 -0.85
CA ALA A 21 19.95 -0.04 0.00
C ALA A 21 18.89 -1.15 -0.17
N THR A 22 17.60 -0.80 -0.08
CA THR A 22 16.50 -1.75 -0.28
C THR A 22 16.54 -2.38 -1.66
N ALA A 23 16.76 -1.59 -2.72
CA ALA A 23 16.83 -2.13 -4.07
C ALA A 23 17.99 -3.13 -4.23
N ALA A 24 19.13 -2.90 -3.56
CA ALA A 24 20.26 -3.82 -3.56
C ALA A 24 19.95 -5.11 -2.79
N GLU A 25 19.31 -5.02 -1.62
CA GLU A 25 18.89 -6.16 -0.80
C GLU A 25 17.88 -7.05 -1.53
N GLU A 26 16.93 -6.45 -2.26
CA GLU A 26 15.88 -7.14 -3.02
C GLU A 26 16.32 -7.54 -4.44
N ASN A 27 17.57 -7.26 -4.83
CA ASN A 27 18.10 -7.51 -6.17
C ASN A 27 17.22 -6.90 -7.30
N THR A 28 16.79 -5.67 -7.10
CA THR A 28 15.95 -4.89 -8.01
C THR A 28 16.57 -3.52 -8.32
N THR A 29 15.81 -2.59 -8.93
CA THR A 29 16.25 -1.22 -9.19
C THR A 29 15.43 -0.22 -8.40
N VAL A 30 16.03 0.92 -8.03
CA VAL A 30 15.32 2.03 -7.36
C VAL A 30 14.10 2.49 -8.18
N SER A 31 14.20 2.50 -9.51
CA SER A 31 13.07 2.82 -10.40
C SER A 31 11.92 1.83 -10.30
N ALA A 32 12.20 0.54 -10.16
CA ALA A 32 11.18 -0.49 -9.99
C ALA A 32 10.52 -0.36 -8.61
N LEU A 33 11.32 -0.19 -7.56
CA LEU A 33 10.85 0.04 -6.19
C LEU A 33 9.91 1.27 -6.11
N ILE A 34 10.31 2.39 -6.73
CA ILE A 34 9.48 3.60 -6.78
C ILE A 34 8.19 3.37 -7.57
N ALA A 35 8.25 2.67 -8.70
CA ALA A 35 7.07 2.37 -9.49
C ALA A 35 6.06 1.54 -8.67
N GLU A 36 6.52 0.48 -8.02
CA GLU A 36 5.72 -0.35 -7.13
C GLU A 36 5.14 0.44 -5.96
N ALA A 37 5.95 1.26 -5.29
CA ALA A 37 5.48 2.10 -4.19
C ALA A 37 4.37 3.07 -4.63
N ILE A 38 4.51 3.67 -5.83
CA ILE A 38 3.48 4.55 -6.40
C ILE A 38 2.20 3.76 -6.73
N GLU A 39 2.32 2.57 -7.33
CA GLU A 39 1.18 1.71 -7.64
C GLU A 39 0.41 1.30 -6.37
N ASN A 40 1.13 0.80 -5.36
CA ASN A 40 0.57 0.43 -4.06
C ASN A 40 -0.13 1.62 -3.39
N LEU A 41 0.49 2.81 -3.40
CA LEU A 41 -0.12 4.02 -2.88
C LEU A 41 -1.42 4.37 -3.61
N MET A 42 -1.46 4.23 -4.94
CA MET A 42 -2.66 4.51 -5.72
C MET A 42 -3.79 3.51 -5.46
N ILE A 43 -3.46 2.24 -5.27
CA ILE A 43 -4.42 1.18 -4.91
C ILE A 43 -5.04 1.49 -3.54
N VAL A 44 -4.21 1.72 -2.51
CA VAL A 44 -4.67 2.07 -1.16
C VAL A 44 -5.55 3.31 -1.18
N ARG A 45 -5.11 4.39 -1.85
CA ARG A 45 -5.90 5.61 -1.96
C ARG A 45 -7.23 5.41 -2.69
N ARG A 46 -7.28 4.51 -3.68
CA ARG A 46 -8.53 4.16 -4.38
C ARG A 46 -9.47 3.40 -3.47
N GLY A 47 -8.97 2.40 -2.74
CA GLY A 47 -9.74 1.64 -1.76
C GLY A 47 -10.34 2.55 -0.68
N LEU A 48 -9.52 3.43 -0.09
CA LEU A 48 -9.98 4.38 0.93
C LEU A 48 -11.02 5.39 0.42
N ARG A 49 -11.02 5.71 -0.88
CA ARG A 49 -12.08 6.52 -1.49
C ARG A 49 -13.37 5.72 -1.69
N ALA A 50 -13.26 4.45 -2.05
CA ALA A 50 -14.40 3.55 -2.21
C ALA A 50 -15.09 3.28 -0.86
N VAL A 51 -14.33 3.01 0.19
CA VAL A 51 -14.85 2.86 1.56
C VAL A 51 -15.64 4.11 1.97
N ARG A 52 -15.02 5.30 1.83
CA ARG A 52 -15.70 6.56 2.13
C ARG A 52 -16.95 6.81 1.27
N ALA A 53 -17.02 6.28 0.06
CA ALA A 53 -18.21 6.38 -0.76
C ALA A 53 -19.34 5.51 -0.22
N TRP A 54 -18.99 4.28 0.16
CA TRP A 54 -19.91 3.35 0.79
C TRP A 54 -20.45 3.89 2.13
N GLU A 55 -19.59 4.44 2.99
CA GLU A 55 -19.99 5.00 4.30
C GLU A 55 -20.95 6.19 4.17
N ARG A 56 -20.85 6.98 3.10
CA ARG A 56 -21.81 8.06 2.84
C ARG A 56 -23.21 7.54 2.54
N GLU A 57 -23.32 6.34 1.98
CA GLU A 57 -24.59 5.72 1.61
C GLU A 57 -25.17 4.88 2.75
N HIS A 58 -24.32 4.26 3.58
CA HIS A 58 -24.72 3.24 4.56
C HIS A 58 -24.47 3.64 6.02
N GLY A 59 -23.75 4.73 6.27
CA GLY A 59 -23.23 5.08 7.60
C GLY A 59 -21.79 4.60 7.78
N ALA A 60 -21.06 5.25 8.70
CA ALA A 60 -19.71 4.83 9.07
C ALA A 60 -19.74 3.48 9.81
N PHE A 61 -18.69 2.68 9.66
CA PHE A 61 -18.54 1.45 10.43
C PHE A 61 -18.50 1.76 11.93
N THR A 62 -19.20 0.96 12.71
CA THR A 62 -19.18 1.03 14.17
C THR A 62 -17.90 0.40 14.73
N ALA A 63 -17.56 0.75 15.97
CA ALA A 63 -16.39 0.18 16.64
C ALA A 63 -16.54 -1.34 16.83
N GLU A 64 -17.77 -1.80 17.08
CA GLU A 64 -18.12 -3.21 17.24
C GLU A 64 -17.93 -3.99 15.95
N GLU A 65 -18.38 -3.44 14.80
CA GLU A 65 -18.19 -4.06 13.49
C GLU A 65 -16.70 -4.17 13.13
N LEU A 66 -15.93 -3.10 13.38
CA LEU A 66 -14.48 -3.11 13.13
C LEU A 66 -13.76 -4.13 14.03
N ALA A 67 -14.13 -4.21 15.31
CA ALA A 67 -13.53 -5.16 16.24
C ALA A 67 -13.83 -6.62 15.87
N GLN A 68 -15.04 -6.89 15.36
CA GLN A 68 -15.38 -8.22 14.85
C GLN A 68 -14.50 -8.61 13.66
N VAL A 69 -14.38 -7.72 12.66
CA VAL A 69 -13.58 -7.99 11.45
C VAL A 69 -12.09 -8.15 11.80
N GLU A 70 -11.57 -7.34 12.73
CA GLU A 70 -10.19 -7.47 13.21
C GLU A 70 -9.93 -8.84 13.85
N ALA A 71 -10.87 -9.33 14.64
CA ALA A 71 -10.78 -10.65 15.27
C ALA A 71 -10.79 -11.78 14.22
N GLU A 72 -11.63 -11.66 13.19
CA GLU A 72 -11.68 -12.59 12.07
C GLU A 72 -10.38 -12.56 11.26
N LEU A 73 -9.85 -11.38 10.96
CA LEU A 73 -8.59 -11.21 10.21
C LEU A 73 -7.40 -11.82 10.96
N SER A 74 -7.28 -11.53 12.26
CA SER A 74 -6.22 -12.09 13.11
C SER A 74 -6.28 -13.62 13.20
N ALA A 75 -7.47 -14.22 13.14
CA ALA A 75 -7.62 -15.67 13.09
C ALA A 75 -7.08 -16.26 11.78
N ILE A 76 -7.40 -15.62 10.65
CA ILE A 76 -6.93 -16.03 9.32
C ILE A 76 -5.39 -15.94 9.23
N GLU A 77 -4.78 -14.86 9.74
CA GLU A 77 -3.32 -14.70 9.74
C GLU A 77 -2.62 -15.80 10.54
N LYS A 78 -3.16 -16.15 11.71
CA LYS A 78 -2.61 -17.25 12.54
C LYS A 78 -2.73 -18.62 11.89
N GLU A 79 -3.74 -18.83 11.04
CA GLU A 79 -3.86 -20.07 10.26
C GLU A 79 -2.87 -20.13 9.12
N ALA A 80 -2.51 -18.99 8.50
CA ALA A 80 -1.54 -18.93 7.42
C ALA A 80 -0.08 -19.15 7.89
N GLU A 81 0.21 -18.91 9.17
CA GLU A 81 1.54 -19.11 9.78
C GLU A 81 1.79 -20.53 10.31
N GLN A 82 0.77 -21.40 10.31
CA GLN A 82 0.84 -22.81 10.76
C GLN A 82 1.11 -23.78 9.61
#